data_AF-A0A1Q8V547-F1
#
_entry.id   AF-A0A1Q8V547-F1
#
_cell.length_a   1.000
_cell.length_b   1.000
_cell.length_c   1.000
_cell.angle_alpha   90.00
_cell.angle_beta   90.00
_cell.angle_gamma   90.00
#
_symmetry.space_group_name_H-M   'P 1'
#
loop_
_entity.id
_entity.type
_entity.pdbx_description
1 polymer ?
#
loop_
_entity_poly.entity_id
_entity_poly.type
_entity_poly.pdbx_seq_one_letter_code
_entity_poly.pdbx_strand_id
1 'polypeptide(L)'
;RRYHDLLQTKQWAPSLGLTKERWDVHAVFVPEMKLDIAAEAERLKAIMDEQGNVNIFLSEGAGVPEIIAEMEAAGQEVQRDPFGHVKLDTINPGQWFAKQFAELIGAEKVMVQKSGYYSRAAHANAEDLALIKRMCDLAVDCALRGESGVIGQDEENNDELTAIAFPRIAGAKPFDITQQWFTDLMADLGQKVEPAEAAPEH
;
A
#
# COMPACT_ATOMS: atom_id res chain seq x y z
N ARG A 1 -10.80 2.45 0.87
CA ARG A 1 -11.96 3.19 1.45
C ARG A 1 -12.32 4.46 0.68
N ARG A 2 -11.59 5.59 0.82
CA ARG A 2 -11.92 6.86 0.11
C ARG A 2 -12.13 6.71 -1.39
N TYR A 3 -11.34 5.84 -2.03
CA TYR A 3 -11.51 5.52 -3.45
C TYR A 3 -12.86 4.82 -3.72
N HIS A 4 -13.23 3.79 -2.97
CA HIS A 4 -14.56 3.16 -3.05
C HIS A 4 -15.70 4.17 -2.83
N ASP A 5 -15.56 5.04 -1.83
CA ASP A 5 -16.56 6.08 -1.54
C ASP A 5 -16.69 7.05 -2.73
N LEU A 6 -15.55 7.47 -3.30
CA LEU A 6 -15.51 8.33 -4.47
C LEU A 6 -16.23 7.69 -5.66
N LEU A 7 -16.08 6.37 -5.88
CA LEU A 7 -16.76 5.67 -6.97
C LEU A 7 -18.28 5.61 -6.80
N GLN A 8 -18.81 5.65 -5.56
CA GLN A 8 -20.27 5.75 -5.34
C GLN A 8 -20.84 7.08 -5.82
N THR A 9 -20.02 8.14 -5.84
CA THR A 9 -20.46 9.49 -6.23
C THR A 9 -20.51 9.69 -7.75
N LYS A 10 -20.01 8.72 -8.53
CA LYS A 10 -19.91 8.85 -10.00
C LYS A 10 -21.19 8.39 -10.70
N GLN A 11 -21.46 9.02 -11.83
CA GLN A 11 -22.46 8.54 -12.78
C GLN A 11 -21.79 7.60 -13.78
N TRP A 12 -22.39 6.44 -14.00
CA TRP A 12 -21.83 5.38 -14.84
C TRP A 12 -22.59 5.27 -16.16
N ALA A 13 -21.93 4.73 -17.18
CA ALA A 13 -22.51 4.50 -18.51
C ALA A 13 -22.32 3.03 -18.91
N PRO A 14 -23.12 2.10 -18.36
CA PRO A 14 -22.93 0.66 -18.58
C PRO A 14 -23.01 0.24 -20.05
N SER A 15 -23.81 0.94 -20.86
CA SER A 15 -23.92 0.70 -22.31
C SER A 15 -22.62 0.97 -23.07
N LEU A 16 -21.69 1.74 -22.50
CA LEU A 16 -20.34 1.97 -23.03
C LEU A 16 -19.28 1.08 -22.35
N GLY A 17 -19.71 0.13 -21.51
CA GLY A 17 -18.83 -0.71 -20.71
C GLY A 17 -18.21 0.02 -19.51
N LEU A 18 -18.70 1.20 -19.14
CA LEU A 18 -18.25 1.96 -17.98
C LEU A 18 -19.15 1.65 -16.79
N THR A 19 -18.69 0.77 -15.91
CA THR A 19 -19.38 0.41 -14.67
C THR A 19 -18.47 0.62 -13.48
N LYS A 20 -19.06 0.75 -12.29
CA LYS A 20 -18.33 0.94 -11.05
C LYS A 20 -17.37 -0.21 -10.79
N GLU A 21 -17.84 -1.44 -10.99
CA GLU A 21 -17.13 -2.69 -10.69
C GLU A 21 -15.81 -2.73 -11.46
N ARG A 22 -15.86 -2.42 -12.76
CA ARG A 22 -14.67 -2.36 -13.62
C ARG A 22 -13.65 -1.29 -13.21
N TRP A 23 -14.07 -0.25 -12.51
CA TRP A 23 -13.20 0.84 -12.04
C TRP A 23 -12.71 0.63 -10.62
N ASP A 24 -13.33 -0.29 -9.88
CA ASP A 24 -13.01 -0.50 -8.49
C ASP A 24 -11.73 -1.32 -8.31
N VAL A 25 -11.18 -1.30 -7.10
CA VAL A 25 -10.05 -2.14 -6.72
C VAL A 25 -10.56 -3.56 -6.49
N HIS A 26 -9.81 -4.55 -6.99
CA HIS A 26 -10.14 -5.97 -6.89
C HIS A 26 -9.15 -6.75 -6.00
N ALA A 27 -7.95 -6.18 -5.82
CA ALA A 27 -6.97 -6.70 -4.88
C ALA A 27 -6.07 -5.59 -4.33
N VAL A 28 -5.69 -5.73 -3.07
CA VAL A 28 -4.68 -4.93 -2.38
C VAL A 28 -3.62 -5.86 -1.81
N PHE A 29 -2.34 -5.50 -2.01
CA PHE A 29 -1.20 -6.25 -1.51
C PHE A 29 -0.28 -5.32 -0.73
N VAL A 30 0.00 -5.67 0.52
CA VAL A 30 0.87 -4.92 1.44
C VAL A 30 1.99 -5.83 1.96
N PRO A 31 3.16 -5.28 2.36
CA PRO A 31 4.31 -6.06 2.82
C PRO A 31 4.01 -6.97 4.01
N GLU A 32 3.08 -6.59 4.86
CA GLU A 32 2.75 -7.27 6.11
C GLU A 32 1.81 -8.47 5.92
N MET A 33 1.29 -8.66 4.71
CA MET A 33 0.42 -9.78 4.36
C MET A 33 1.15 -10.86 3.59
N LYS A 34 0.81 -12.11 3.89
CA LYS A 34 1.26 -13.26 3.12
C LYS A 34 0.75 -13.18 1.68
N LEU A 35 1.65 -13.37 0.73
CA LEU A 35 1.31 -13.40 -0.68
C LEU A 35 1.07 -14.84 -1.16
N ASP A 36 -0.20 -15.24 -1.26
CA ASP A 36 -0.59 -16.49 -1.94
C ASP A 36 -1.00 -16.20 -3.39
N ILE A 37 -0.02 -16.22 -4.29
CA ILE A 37 -0.23 -15.91 -5.72
C ILE A 37 -1.22 -16.89 -6.36
N ALA A 38 -1.17 -18.17 -6.01
CA ALA A 38 -2.00 -19.19 -6.65
C ALA A 38 -3.47 -19.00 -6.28
N ALA A 39 -3.76 -18.85 -4.98
CA ALA A 39 -5.12 -18.65 -4.51
C ALA A 39 -5.70 -17.32 -5.01
N GLU A 40 -4.92 -16.24 -4.98
CA GLU A 40 -5.39 -14.94 -5.46
C GLU A 40 -5.56 -14.91 -6.98
N ALA A 41 -4.73 -15.63 -7.74
CA ALA A 41 -4.91 -15.74 -9.18
C ALA A 41 -6.19 -16.50 -9.54
N GLU A 42 -6.55 -17.57 -8.82
CA GLU A 42 -7.81 -18.28 -9.02
C GLU A 42 -9.02 -17.35 -8.79
N ARG A 43 -9.01 -16.60 -7.68
CA ARG A 43 -10.06 -15.62 -7.37
C ARG A 43 -10.16 -14.51 -8.41
N LEU A 44 -9.01 -13.90 -8.77
CA LEU A 44 -8.97 -12.80 -9.73
C LEU A 44 -9.30 -13.25 -11.15
N LYS A 45 -9.02 -14.50 -11.52
CA LYS A 45 -9.45 -15.06 -12.80
C LYS A 45 -10.96 -15.08 -12.93
N ALA A 46 -11.68 -15.49 -11.89
CA ALA A 46 -13.15 -15.47 -11.91
C ALA A 46 -13.70 -14.05 -12.15
N ILE A 47 -13.08 -13.05 -11.51
CA ILE A 47 -13.44 -11.63 -11.70
C ILE A 47 -13.09 -11.16 -13.12
N MET A 48 -11.92 -11.55 -13.65
CA MET A 48 -11.52 -11.26 -15.03
C MET A 48 -12.54 -11.84 -16.03
N ASP A 49 -12.98 -13.08 -15.83
CA ASP A 49 -13.94 -13.76 -16.70
C ASP A 49 -15.34 -13.10 -16.64
N GLU A 50 -15.76 -12.62 -15.47
CA GLU A 50 -17.05 -11.95 -15.28
C GLU A 50 -17.05 -10.49 -15.78
N GLN A 51 -16.04 -9.71 -15.41
CA GLN A 51 -16.02 -8.26 -15.58
C GLN A 51 -15.24 -7.81 -16.81
N GLY A 52 -14.27 -8.62 -17.25
CA GLY A 52 -13.35 -8.31 -18.35
C GLY A 52 -12.11 -7.52 -17.94
N ASN A 53 -11.93 -7.22 -16.65
CA ASN A 53 -10.70 -6.64 -16.13
C ASN A 53 -10.54 -6.90 -14.62
N VAL A 54 -9.31 -6.72 -14.13
CA VAL A 54 -9.01 -6.63 -12.70
C VAL A 54 -8.10 -5.43 -12.46
N ASN A 55 -8.28 -4.75 -11.34
CA ASN A 55 -7.44 -3.63 -10.89
C ASN A 55 -6.79 -4.01 -9.57
N ILE A 56 -5.46 -4.01 -9.54
CA ILE A 56 -4.66 -4.45 -8.41
C ILE A 56 -3.88 -3.27 -7.86
N PHE A 57 -3.95 -3.05 -6.55
CA PHE A 57 -3.09 -2.12 -5.83
C PHE A 57 -1.98 -2.90 -5.14
N LEU A 58 -0.73 -2.56 -5.44
CA LEU A 58 0.46 -3.21 -4.89
C LEU A 58 1.32 -2.14 -4.20
N SER A 59 1.54 -2.32 -2.90
CA SER A 59 2.52 -1.51 -2.15
C SER A 59 3.94 -1.83 -2.63
N GLU A 60 4.84 -0.85 -2.58
CA GLU A 60 6.21 -0.98 -3.10
C GLU A 60 6.99 -2.13 -2.46
N GLY A 61 6.78 -2.39 -1.17
CA GLY A 61 7.43 -3.48 -0.44
C GLY A 61 6.73 -4.84 -0.54
N ALA A 62 5.55 -4.93 -1.17
CA ALA A 62 4.79 -6.17 -1.23
C ALA A 62 5.40 -7.14 -2.26
N GLY A 63 5.52 -8.42 -1.90
CA GLY A 63 6.12 -9.45 -2.76
C GLY A 63 7.66 -9.43 -2.81
N VAL A 64 8.31 -8.52 -2.08
CA VAL A 64 9.78 -8.39 -2.08
C VAL A 64 10.47 -9.67 -1.55
N PRO A 65 10.05 -10.28 -0.43
CA PRO A 65 10.63 -11.55 0.03
C PRO A 65 10.54 -12.67 -1.02
N GLU A 66 9.41 -12.78 -1.71
CA GLU A 66 9.17 -13.79 -2.75
C GLU A 66 10.06 -13.55 -3.98
N ILE A 67 10.22 -12.28 -4.38
CA ILE A 67 11.13 -11.90 -5.47
C ILE A 67 12.57 -12.27 -5.12
N ILE A 68 13.00 -11.97 -3.88
CA ILE A 68 14.34 -12.30 -3.40
C ILE A 68 14.56 -13.81 -3.41
N ALA A 69 13.61 -14.59 -2.88
CA ALA A 69 13.70 -16.04 -2.85
C ALA A 69 13.78 -16.65 -4.27
N GLU A 70 13.01 -16.12 -5.23
CA GLU A 70 13.10 -16.54 -6.64
C GLU A 70 14.46 -16.18 -7.26
N MET A 71 14.95 -14.97 -7.03
CA MET A 71 16.26 -14.51 -7.51
C MET A 71 17.40 -15.38 -6.95
N GLU A 72 17.38 -15.63 -5.65
CA GLU A 72 18.38 -16.48 -4.97
C GLU A 72 18.32 -17.93 -5.49
N ALA A 73 17.12 -18.49 -5.68
CA ALA A 73 16.93 -19.83 -6.26
C ALA A 73 17.43 -19.91 -7.72
N ALA A 74 17.34 -18.81 -8.46
CA ALA A 74 17.88 -18.66 -9.81
C ALA A 74 19.39 -18.35 -9.84
N GLY A 75 20.04 -18.23 -8.68
CA GLY A 75 21.46 -17.88 -8.56
C GLY A 75 21.79 -16.43 -8.92
N GLN A 76 20.80 -15.54 -8.87
CA GLN A 76 20.97 -14.11 -9.13
C GLN A 76 21.38 -13.37 -7.85
N GLU A 77 22.26 -12.38 -7.99
CA GLU A 77 22.73 -11.59 -6.86
C GLU A 77 21.71 -10.50 -6.48
N VAL A 78 21.31 -10.47 -5.20
CA VAL A 78 20.42 -9.46 -4.64
C VAL A 78 21.26 -8.30 -4.10
N GLN A 79 21.15 -7.14 -4.74
CA GLN A 79 21.90 -5.96 -4.29
C GLN A 79 21.34 -5.42 -2.98
N ARG A 80 22.24 -5.12 -2.05
CA ARG A 80 21.93 -4.49 -0.78
C ARG A 80 22.61 -3.13 -0.67
N ASP A 81 21.99 -2.23 0.07
CA ASP A 81 22.58 -0.94 0.41
C ASP A 81 23.59 -1.08 1.57
N PRO A 82 24.31 -0.01 1.95
CA PRO A 82 25.28 -0.06 3.06
C PRO A 82 24.68 -0.38 4.44
N PHE A 83 23.35 -0.31 4.58
CA PHE A 83 22.62 -0.66 5.79
C PHE A 83 22.13 -2.12 5.77
N GLY A 84 22.39 -2.85 4.67
CA GLY A 84 21.98 -4.24 4.49
C GLY A 84 20.59 -4.41 3.89
N HIS A 85 19.90 -3.30 3.59
CA HIS A 85 18.55 -3.30 3.05
C HIS A 85 18.59 -3.62 1.56
N VAL A 86 17.61 -4.38 1.09
CA VAL A 86 17.53 -4.73 -0.34
C VAL A 86 17.25 -3.48 -1.15
N LYS A 87 18.05 -3.28 -2.20
CA LYS A 87 17.88 -2.17 -3.12
C LYS A 87 16.62 -2.35 -3.96
N LEU A 88 15.50 -1.81 -3.49
CA LEU A 88 14.20 -1.88 -4.15
C LEU A 88 14.19 -1.25 -5.55
N ASP A 89 15.16 -0.38 -5.88
CA ASP A 89 15.36 0.17 -7.23
C ASP A 89 15.94 -0.86 -8.22
N THR A 90 16.63 -1.88 -7.71
CA THR A 90 17.21 -2.96 -8.53
C THR A 90 16.24 -4.11 -8.79
N ILE A 91 15.14 -4.16 -8.03
CA ILE A 91 14.01 -5.06 -8.28
C ILE A 91 12.82 -4.24 -8.77
N ASN A 92 11.95 -4.82 -9.59
CA ASN A 92 10.73 -4.12 -10.02
C ASN A 92 9.51 -4.91 -9.56
N PRO A 93 9.08 -4.77 -8.30
CA PRO A 93 8.00 -5.57 -7.73
C PRO A 93 6.73 -5.48 -8.58
N GLY A 94 6.34 -4.27 -9.01
CA GLY A 94 5.18 -4.08 -9.87
C GLY A 94 5.26 -4.83 -11.20
N GLN A 95 6.43 -4.89 -11.83
CA GLN A 95 6.59 -5.61 -13.10
C GLN A 95 6.69 -7.13 -12.91
N TRP A 96 7.40 -7.57 -11.86
CA TRP A 96 7.46 -8.99 -11.50
C TRP A 96 6.05 -9.50 -11.16
N PHE A 97 5.35 -8.80 -10.28
CA PHE A 97 3.99 -9.11 -9.87
C PHE A 97 3.03 -9.15 -11.05
N ALA A 98 3.09 -8.14 -11.92
CA ALA A 98 2.27 -8.10 -13.13
C ALA A 98 2.57 -9.26 -14.08
N LYS A 99 3.83 -9.68 -14.23
CA LYS A 99 4.20 -10.84 -15.05
C LYS A 99 3.61 -12.13 -14.49
N GLN A 100 3.77 -12.38 -13.19
CA GLN A 100 3.25 -13.59 -12.54
C GLN A 100 1.73 -13.66 -12.63
N PHE A 101 1.02 -12.60 -12.22
CA PHE A 101 -0.44 -12.60 -12.22
C PHE A 101 -1.03 -12.61 -13.62
N ALA A 102 -0.47 -11.87 -14.59
CA ALA A 102 -1.03 -11.80 -15.93
C ALA A 102 -1.13 -13.17 -16.62
N GLU A 103 -0.11 -14.00 -16.45
CA GLU A 103 -0.12 -15.36 -16.99
C GLU A 103 -1.20 -16.22 -16.32
N LEU A 104 -1.27 -16.20 -14.99
CA LEU A 104 -2.19 -17.02 -14.22
C LEU A 104 -3.67 -16.64 -14.41
N ILE A 105 -3.96 -15.33 -14.51
CA ILE A 105 -5.33 -14.85 -14.73
C ILE A 105 -5.73 -14.82 -16.21
N GLY A 106 -4.79 -15.06 -17.13
CA GLY A 106 -5.03 -15.02 -18.57
C GLY A 106 -5.22 -13.61 -19.12
N ALA A 107 -4.53 -12.62 -18.56
CA ALA A 107 -4.61 -11.24 -19.02
C ALA A 107 -3.85 -11.04 -20.34
N GLU A 108 -4.58 -10.77 -21.43
CA GLU A 108 -3.97 -10.46 -22.73
C GLU A 108 -3.31 -9.07 -22.76
N LYS A 109 -3.78 -8.15 -21.91
CA LYS A 109 -3.29 -6.78 -21.82
C LYS A 109 -3.02 -6.41 -20.38
N VAL A 110 -1.83 -5.90 -20.13
CA VAL A 110 -1.35 -5.51 -18.82
C VAL A 110 -0.94 -4.04 -18.84
N MET A 111 -1.34 -3.29 -17.81
CA MET A 111 -0.90 -1.91 -17.61
C MET A 111 -0.37 -1.77 -16.19
N VAL A 112 0.92 -1.47 -16.06
CA VAL A 112 1.57 -1.19 -14.77
C VAL A 112 1.76 0.31 -14.62
N GLN A 113 1.19 0.90 -13.57
CA GLN A 113 1.27 2.33 -13.28
C GLN A 113 1.97 2.57 -11.95
N LYS A 114 3.13 3.24 -11.99
CA LYS A 114 3.84 3.67 -10.78
C LYS A 114 3.37 5.08 -10.39
N SER A 115 2.60 5.17 -9.31
CA SER A 115 1.99 6.43 -8.86
C SER A 115 2.90 7.28 -7.98
N GLY A 116 4.07 6.78 -7.55
CA GLY A 116 4.89 7.42 -6.50
C GLY A 116 5.24 8.90 -6.74
N TYR A 117 5.54 9.33 -7.96
CA TYR A 117 5.76 10.76 -8.25
C TYR A 117 4.46 11.58 -8.19
N TYR A 118 3.38 11.07 -8.76
CA TYR A 118 2.08 11.75 -8.77
C TYR A 118 1.52 11.88 -7.34
N SER A 119 1.60 10.82 -6.54
CA SER A 119 1.12 10.82 -5.16
C SER A 119 1.88 11.82 -4.28
N ARG A 120 3.19 11.99 -4.50
CA ARG A 120 4.04 12.90 -3.71
C ARG A 120 4.02 14.36 -4.19
N ALA A 121 3.67 14.60 -5.45
CA ALA A 121 3.63 15.94 -6.04
C ALA A 121 2.22 16.53 -6.12
N ALA A 122 1.18 15.73 -5.83
CA ALA A 122 -0.18 16.21 -5.80
C ALA A 122 -0.39 17.25 -4.68
N HIS A 123 -1.25 18.21 -4.94
CA HIS A 123 -1.64 19.19 -3.93
C HIS A 123 -2.36 18.51 -2.77
N ALA A 124 -1.99 18.84 -1.53
CA ALA A 124 -2.60 18.33 -0.31
C ALA A 124 -4.11 18.61 -0.28
N ASN A 125 -4.91 17.67 0.22
CA ASN A 125 -6.35 17.89 0.37
C ASN A 125 -6.65 18.82 1.56
N ALA A 126 -7.91 19.21 1.75
CA ALA A 126 -8.29 20.14 2.82
C ALA A 126 -8.00 19.60 4.23
N GLU A 127 -8.12 18.29 4.44
CA GLU A 127 -7.84 17.65 5.73
C GLU A 127 -6.33 17.65 6.02
N ASP A 128 -5.51 17.30 5.02
CA ASP A 128 -4.05 17.34 5.12
C ASP A 128 -3.57 18.78 5.39
N LEU A 129 -4.12 19.77 4.68
CA LEU A 129 -3.80 21.19 4.92
C LEU A 129 -4.16 21.64 6.34
N ALA A 130 -5.31 21.21 6.85
CA ALA A 130 -5.72 21.50 8.22
C ALA A 130 -4.78 20.83 9.24
N LEU A 131 -4.38 19.58 8.99
CA LEU A 131 -3.43 18.86 9.83
C LEU A 131 -2.05 19.54 9.82
N ILE A 132 -1.50 19.83 8.63
CA ILE A 132 -0.23 20.56 8.46
C ILE A 132 -0.27 21.87 9.24
N LYS A 133 -1.35 22.64 9.11
CA LYS A 133 -1.49 23.90 9.84
C LYS A 133 -1.43 23.67 11.37
N ARG A 134 -2.20 22.74 11.91
CA ARG A 134 -2.20 22.44 13.36
C ARG A 134 -0.82 21.97 13.83
N MET A 135 -0.14 21.14 13.03
CA MET A 135 1.22 20.68 13.33
C MET A 135 2.20 21.86 13.38
N CYS A 136 2.15 22.77 12.41
CA CYS A 136 3.01 23.95 12.37
C CYS A 136 2.74 24.91 13.52
N ASP A 137 1.47 25.17 13.85
CA ASP A 137 1.08 26.02 14.97
C ASP A 137 1.65 25.46 16.29
N LEU A 138 1.44 24.16 16.56
CA LEU A 138 1.97 23.51 17.74
C LEU A 138 3.51 23.50 17.78
N ALA A 139 4.17 23.27 16.63
CA ALA A 139 5.62 23.29 16.53
C ALA A 139 6.20 24.65 16.96
N VAL A 140 5.60 25.74 16.50
CA VAL A 140 6.01 27.11 16.87
C VAL A 140 5.80 27.35 18.36
N ASP A 141 4.64 26.95 18.89
CA ASP A 141 4.32 27.09 20.31
C ASP A 141 5.29 26.32 21.21
N CYS A 142 5.62 25.06 20.86
CA CYS A 142 6.63 24.26 21.55
C CYS A 142 8.01 24.93 21.49
N ALA A 143 8.42 25.42 20.32
CA ALA A 143 9.71 26.09 20.15
C ALA A 143 9.82 27.35 21.03
N LEU A 144 8.74 28.15 21.13
CA LEU A 144 8.69 29.33 22.01
C LEU A 144 8.76 28.97 23.50
N ARG A 145 8.27 27.78 23.89
CA ARG A 145 8.39 27.24 25.26
C ARG A 145 9.73 26.54 25.53
N GLY A 146 10.57 26.34 24.51
CA GLY A 146 11.83 25.59 24.63
C GLY A 146 11.63 24.07 24.73
N GLU A 147 10.49 23.56 24.28
CA GLU A 147 10.17 22.13 24.24
C GLU A 147 10.78 21.49 22.98
N SER A 148 11.47 20.36 23.15
CA SER A 148 12.17 19.66 22.07
C SER A 148 11.48 18.34 21.75
N GLY A 149 11.24 18.08 20.47
CA GLY A 149 10.61 16.85 19.99
C GLY A 149 10.18 16.93 18.52
N VAL A 150 9.53 15.87 18.04
CA VAL A 150 8.90 15.82 16.72
C VAL A 150 7.40 15.94 16.87
N ILE A 151 6.78 16.87 16.14
CA ILE A 151 5.32 17.03 16.18
C ILE A 151 4.64 15.88 15.43
N GLY A 152 3.73 15.20 16.11
CA GLY A 152 2.97 14.09 15.54
C GLY A 152 1.78 13.71 16.40
N GLN A 153 0.88 12.90 15.84
CA GLN A 153 -0.16 12.22 16.61
C GLN A 153 0.52 11.08 17.37
N ASP A 154 0.54 11.17 18.70
CA ASP A 154 1.26 10.24 19.56
C ASP A 154 0.35 9.07 19.93
N GLU A 155 0.54 7.92 19.28
CA GLU A 155 -0.27 6.72 19.52
C GLU A 155 -0.20 6.22 20.97
N GLU A 156 0.94 6.37 21.65
CA GLU A 156 1.07 6.00 23.07
C GLU A 156 0.40 7.03 24.00
N ASN A 157 -0.01 8.18 23.45
CA ASN A 157 -0.79 9.23 24.11
C ASN A 157 -2.14 9.46 23.40
N ASN A 158 -2.83 8.37 23.05
CA ASN A 158 -4.20 8.40 22.49
C ASN A 158 -4.35 9.24 21.21
N ASP A 159 -3.34 9.21 20.34
CA ASP A 159 -3.28 9.97 19.08
C ASP A 159 -3.34 11.50 19.26
N GLU A 160 -3.04 11.99 20.46
CA GLU A 160 -2.99 13.42 20.72
C GLU A 160 -1.84 14.06 19.94
N LEU A 161 -2.11 15.21 19.34
CA LEU A 161 -1.10 15.98 18.64
C LEU A 161 -0.15 16.61 19.66
N THR A 162 1.09 16.11 19.75
CA THR A 162 2.07 16.50 20.77
C THR A 162 3.48 16.63 20.21
N ALA A 163 4.40 17.16 21.01
CA ALA A 163 5.85 17.10 20.74
C ALA A 163 6.44 15.80 21.30
N ILE A 164 6.58 14.80 20.44
CA ILE A 164 7.08 13.47 20.80
C ILE A 164 8.59 13.53 21.04
N ALA A 165 9.03 13.07 22.21
CA ALA A 165 10.43 13.08 22.60
C ALA A 165 11.28 12.18 21.68
N PHE A 166 12.43 12.67 21.21
CA PHE A 166 13.32 11.94 20.28
C PHE A 166 13.64 10.49 20.68
N PRO A 167 13.90 10.14 21.95
CA PRO A 167 14.19 8.76 22.34
C PRO A 167 13.02 7.77 22.12
N ARG A 168 11.79 8.27 21.94
CA ARG A 168 10.59 7.45 21.66
C ARG A 168 10.37 7.20 20.17
N ILE A 169 11.12 7.88 19.29
CA ILE A 169 10.91 7.78 17.84
C ILE A 169 11.74 6.61 17.31
N ALA A 170 11.05 5.64 16.71
CA ALA A 170 11.65 4.50 16.03
C ALA A 170 11.22 4.47 14.56
N GLY A 171 12.04 3.84 13.70
CA GLY A 171 11.69 3.55 12.31
C GLY A 171 11.03 2.19 12.14
N ALA A 172 10.67 1.85 10.90
CA ALA A 172 10.27 0.50 10.48
C ALA A 172 9.06 -0.10 11.22
N LYS A 173 8.12 0.73 11.70
CA LYS A 173 6.87 0.23 12.28
C LYS A 173 6.02 -0.45 11.18
N PRO A 174 5.70 -1.75 11.30
CA PRO A 174 4.84 -2.43 10.34
C PRO A 174 3.40 -1.91 10.43
N PHE A 175 2.69 -1.95 9.31
CA PHE A 175 1.26 -1.70 9.32
C PHE A 175 0.52 -2.81 10.07
N ASP A 176 -0.42 -2.42 10.94
CA ASP A 176 -1.27 -3.37 11.65
C ASP A 176 -2.42 -3.84 10.75
N ILE A 177 -2.29 -5.05 10.20
CA ILE A 177 -3.29 -5.67 9.33
C ILE A 177 -4.54 -6.14 10.08
N THR A 178 -4.58 -6.05 11.41
CA THR A 178 -5.75 -6.42 12.22
C THR A 178 -6.72 -5.26 12.42
N GLN A 179 -6.35 -4.06 11.98
CA GLN A 179 -7.20 -2.88 12.03
C GLN A 179 -8.56 -3.14 11.40
N GLN A 180 -9.63 -2.85 12.13
CA GLN A 180 -11.00 -3.20 11.72
C GLN A 180 -11.34 -2.69 10.31
N TRP A 181 -10.96 -1.45 10.03
CA TRP A 181 -11.25 -0.86 8.72
C TRP A 181 -10.53 -1.55 7.56
N PHE A 182 -9.37 -2.17 7.84
CA PHE A 182 -8.59 -2.88 6.86
C PHE A 182 -9.17 -4.27 6.66
N THR A 183 -9.52 -4.99 7.73
CA THR A 183 -10.17 -6.29 7.63
C THR A 183 -11.54 -6.20 6.95
N ASP A 184 -12.31 -5.13 7.20
CA ASP A 184 -13.56 -4.83 6.49
C ASP A 184 -13.31 -4.63 4.99
N LEU A 185 -12.29 -3.83 4.64
CA LEU A 185 -11.89 -3.62 3.24
C LEU A 185 -11.50 -4.92 2.55
N MET A 186 -10.69 -5.75 3.20
CA MET A 186 -10.24 -7.01 2.62
C MET A 186 -11.39 -8.00 2.47
N ALA A 187 -12.33 -8.03 3.42
CA ALA A 187 -13.55 -8.81 3.32
C ALA A 187 -14.43 -8.36 2.13
N ASP A 188 -14.60 -7.05 1.92
CA ASP A 188 -15.32 -6.49 0.77
C ASP A 188 -14.67 -6.89 -0.57
N LEU A 189 -13.34 -6.97 -0.61
CA LEU A 189 -12.59 -7.43 -1.78
C LEU A 189 -12.60 -8.96 -1.94
N GLY A 190 -13.07 -9.71 -0.93
CA GLY A 190 -13.00 -11.17 -0.89
C GLY A 190 -11.57 -11.71 -0.71
N GLN A 191 -10.65 -10.89 -0.18
CA GLN A 191 -9.27 -11.26 0.07
C GLN A 191 -9.06 -11.72 1.52
N LYS A 192 -8.35 -12.83 1.68
CA LYS A 192 -7.98 -13.34 3.01
C LYS A 192 -6.86 -12.51 3.61
N VAL A 193 -6.97 -12.22 4.90
CA VAL A 193 -5.93 -11.53 5.66
C VAL A 193 -5.14 -12.58 6.44
N GLU A 194 -3.91 -12.82 6.01
CA GLU A 194 -2.94 -13.67 6.70
C GLU A 194 -1.64 -12.88 6.84
N PRO A 195 -1.00 -12.87 8.03
CA PRO A 195 0.27 -12.19 8.23
C PRO A 195 1.39 -12.87 7.43
N ALA A 196 2.33 -12.08 6.92
CA ALA A 196 3.56 -12.61 6.32
C ALA A 196 4.39 -13.41 7.35
N GLU A 197 5.09 -14.46 6.90
CA GLU A 197 5.90 -15.34 7.77
C GLU A 197 7.10 -14.62 8.40
N ALA A 198 7.57 -13.54 7.78
CA ALA A 198 8.56 -12.63 8.33
C ALA A 198 8.00 -11.20 8.29
N ALA A 199 8.01 -10.50 9.42
CA ALA A 199 7.77 -9.07 9.42
C ALA A 199 8.86 -8.43 8.53
N PRO A 200 8.51 -7.58 7.56
CA PRO A 200 9.51 -6.90 6.77
C PRO A 200 10.36 -6.04 7.70
N GLU A 201 11.64 -6.41 7.87
CA GLU A 201 12.65 -5.47 8.37
C GLU A 201 12.84 -4.42 7.28
N HIS A 202 12.21 -3.26 7.45
CA HIS A 202 12.34 -2.10 6.58
C HIS A 202 13.52 -1.22 6.95
#